data_AF-A0A7W1S3G6-F1
#
_entry.id   AF-A0A7W1S3G6-F1
#
_cell.length_a   1.000
_cell.length_b   1.000
_cell.length_c   1.000
_cell.angle_alpha   90.00
_cell.angle_beta   90.00
_cell.angle_gamma   90.00
#
_symmetry.space_group_name_H-M   'P 1'
#
loop_
_entity.id
_entity.type
_entity.pdbx_description
1 polymer ?
#
loop_
_entity_poly.entity_id
_entity_poly.type
_entity_poly.pdbx_seq_one_letter_code
_entity_poly.pdbx_strand_id
1 'polypeptide(L)'
;AFSVTVNFGVTAIDGKTDDKVMSFDVVPAFAKKDYYEVPNPQDSSGWTATNPRVHAEMAVAAHEAYSKEWKGLVRMMKAWNRQNGKPVTQSFLIEVMAFQVLYGDFQGDFRYEMKSFFASLADRIHERWPDPAGFGPDVSDGMNDSQKRTAQELLLSAQNRAAAAIQLETQGKQGEALRAWYDLFGSLFPLS
;
A
#
# COMPACT_ATOMS: atom_id res chain seq x y z
N ALA A 1 2.18 22.57 -6.50
CA ALA A 1 1.91 21.46 -5.59
C ALA A 1 0.46 21.02 -5.78
N PHE A 2 0.19 19.71 -5.79
CA PHE A 2 -1.16 19.14 -5.94
C PHE A 2 -2.05 19.40 -4.71
N SER A 3 -1.41 19.60 -3.56
CA SER A 3 -2.04 19.82 -2.26
C SER A 3 -1.18 20.77 -1.41
N VAL A 4 -1.74 21.23 -0.29
CA VAL A 4 -1.02 21.85 0.81
C VAL A 4 -1.09 20.93 2.02
N THR A 5 0.07 20.45 2.48
CA THR A 5 0.14 19.64 3.71
C THR A 5 0.13 20.55 4.94
N VAL A 6 -0.91 20.42 5.76
CA VAL A 6 -1.04 21.11 7.05
C VAL A 6 -0.59 20.14 8.15
N ASN A 7 0.54 20.43 8.80
CA ASN A 7 1.10 19.60 9.87
C ASN A 7 0.63 20.08 11.25
N PHE A 8 0.27 19.13 12.13
CA PHE A 8 -0.23 19.42 13.47
C PHE A 8 0.84 19.39 14.57
N GLY A 9 2.11 19.19 14.22
CA GLY A 9 3.21 19.13 15.19
C GLY A 9 3.18 17.91 16.11
N VAL A 10 2.40 16.87 15.75
CA VAL A 10 2.38 15.60 16.46
C VAL A 10 3.62 14.80 16.05
N THR A 11 4.28 14.16 17.01
CA THR A 11 5.41 13.26 16.78
C THR A 11 4.98 11.83 17.13
N ALA A 12 5.27 10.88 16.25
CA ALA A 12 5.01 9.47 16.54
C ALA A 12 6.08 8.92 17.48
N ILE A 13 5.67 8.20 18.53
CA ILE A 13 6.57 7.47 19.43
C ILE A 13 6.40 5.98 19.08
N ASP A 14 7.50 5.31 18.72
CA ASP A 14 7.49 3.90 18.29
C ASP A 14 6.45 3.59 17.19
N GLY A 15 6.26 4.53 16.25
CA GLY A 15 5.30 4.38 15.15
C GLY A 15 3.83 4.56 15.53
N LYS A 16 3.53 4.85 16.81
CA LYS A 16 2.19 5.13 17.31
C LYS A 16 1.97 6.64 17.44
N THR A 17 0.75 7.09 17.17
CA THR A 17 0.35 8.49 17.26
C THR A 17 -0.69 8.74 18.36
N ASP A 18 -1.02 7.73 19.17
CA ASP A 18 -2.11 7.75 20.15
C ASP A 18 -3.42 8.29 19.56
N ASP A 19 -3.79 7.74 18.40
CA ASP A 19 -4.96 8.13 17.58
C ASP A 19 -4.99 9.59 17.11
N LYS A 20 -3.88 10.32 17.26
CA LYS A 20 -3.77 11.70 16.76
C LYS A 20 -3.45 11.69 15.27
N VAL A 21 -4.11 12.61 14.55
CA VAL A 21 -3.83 12.91 13.15
C VAL A 21 -2.54 13.74 13.06
N MET A 22 -1.60 13.32 12.23
CA MET A 22 -0.30 13.98 12.08
C MET A 22 -0.36 15.20 11.17
N SER A 23 -1.10 15.07 10.07
CA SER A 23 -1.27 16.10 9.06
C SER A 23 -2.52 15.85 8.21
N PHE A 24 -2.97 16.89 7.50
CA PHE A 24 -3.89 16.75 6.37
C PHE A 24 -3.21 17.22 5.10
N ASP A 25 -3.48 16.52 4.00
CA ASP A 25 -3.25 17.05 2.66
C ASP A 25 -4.54 17.75 2.19
N VAL A 26 -4.50 19.08 2.12
CA VAL A 26 -5.62 19.89 1.64
C VAL A 26 -5.48 20.03 0.12
N VAL A 27 -6.38 19.39 -0.62
CA VAL A 27 -6.40 19.39 -2.09
C VAL A 27 -7.53 20.32 -2.56
N PRO A 28 -7.22 21.46 -3.20
CA PRO A 28 -8.24 22.27 -3.87
C PRO A 28 -8.93 21.44 -4.95
N ALA A 29 -10.25 21.52 -5.06
CA ALA A 29 -10.99 20.76 -6.06
C ALA A 29 -12.19 21.54 -6.61
N PHE A 30 -12.43 21.42 -7.91
CA PHE A 30 -13.70 21.80 -8.52
C PHE A 30 -14.60 20.58 -8.65
N ALA A 31 -15.77 20.64 -8.02
CA ALA A 31 -16.78 19.62 -8.19
C ALA A 31 -17.38 19.69 -9.60
N LYS A 32 -17.42 18.56 -10.29
CA LYS A 32 -18.22 18.34 -11.50
C LYS A 32 -19.38 17.41 -11.15
N LYS A 33 -20.15 17.00 -12.15
CA LYS A 33 -21.33 16.15 -11.94
C LYS A 33 -20.98 14.84 -11.22
N ASP A 34 -20.04 14.08 -11.79
CA ASP A 34 -19.72 12.73 -11.32
C ASP A 34 -18.24 12.55 -10.92
N TYR A 35 -17.43 13.61 -11.04
CA TYR A 35 -15.99 13.61 -10.77
C TYR A 35 -15.52 14.97 -10.24
N TYR A 36 -14.24 15.09 -9.92
CA TYR A 36 -13.59 16.33 -9.48
C TYR A 36 -12.43 16.69 -10.40
N GLU A 37 -12.13 17.97 -10.54
CA GLU A 37 -10.85 18.44 -11.10
C GLU A 37 -9.97 18.94 -9.97
N VAL A 38 -8.72 18.47 -9.93
CA VAL A 38 -7.71 18.87 -8.95
C VAL A 38 -6.47 19.45 -9.64
N PRO A 39 -5.71 20.36 -9.00
CA PRO A 39 -4.51 20.94 -9.60
C PRO A 39 -3.48 19.86 -9.95
N ASN A 40 -3.03 19.84 -11.20
CA ASN A 40 -1.93 19.02 -11.68
C ASN A 40 -0.97 19.87 -12.53
N PRO A 41 0.16 20.33 -11.99
CA PRO A 41 1.12 21.16 -12.73
C PRO A 41 1.87 20.39 -13.84
N GLN A 42 1.76 19.07 -13.89
CA GLN A 42 2.34 18.25 -14.96
C GLN A 42 1.40 18.10 -16.15
N ASP A 43 0.10 18.37 -15.95
CA ASP A 43 -0.89 18.42 -17.03
C ASP A 43 -0.79 19.79 -17.73
N SER A 44 -0.93 19.82 -19.06
CA SER A 44 -0.84 21.06 -19.83
C SER A 44 -1.96 22.05 -19.51
N SER A 45 -3.11 21.56 -19.03
CA SER A 45 -4.22 22.39 -18.56
C SER A 45 -4.01 22.91 -17.12
N GLY A 46 -3.04 22.35 -16.39
CA GLY A 46 -2.83 22.61 -14.97
C GLY A 46 -3.81 21.87 -14.04
N TRP A 47 -4.73 21.06 -14.59
CA TRP A 47 -5.78 20.34 -13.86
C TRP A 47 -5.89 18.89 -14.35
N THR A 48 -6.29 17.98 -13.46
CA THR A 48 -6.56 16.59 -13.81
C THR A 48 -7.87 16.15 -13.18
N ALA A 49 -8.65 15.38 -13.93
CA ALA A 49 -9.88 14.77 -13.43
C ALA A 49 -9.56 13.61 -12.47
N THR A 50 -10.39 13.41 -11.46
CA THR A 50 -10.28 12.30 -10.50
C THR A 50 -11.66 11.91 -9.97
N ASN A 51 -11.84 10.64 -9.61
CA ASN A 51 -13.06 10.17 -9.00
C ASN A 51 -12.78 9.29 -7.76
N PRO A 52 -12.60 9.92 -6.57
CA PRO A 52 -12.37 9.20 -5.33
C PRO A 52 -13.49 8.23 -4.95
N ARG A 53 -14.72 8.45 -5.45
CA ARG A 53 -15.86 7.57 -5.19
C ARG A 53 -15.65 6.20 -5.85
N VAL A 54 -15.19 6.17 -7.10
CA VAL A 54 -14.88 4.92 -7.81
C VAL A 54 -13.84 4.11 -7.04
N HIS A 55 -12.76 4.73 -6.57
CA HIS A 55 -11.75 4.03 -5.77
C HIS A 55 -12.33 3.46 -4.47
N ALA A 56 -13.18 4.22 -3.77
CA ALA A 56 -13.81 3.79 -2.55
C ALA A 56 -14.76 2.61 -2.78
N GLU A 57 -15.58 2.66 -3.83
CA GLU A 57 -16.51 1.59 -4.22
C GLU A 57 -15.75 0.31 -4.59
N MET A 58 -14.68 0.42 -5.38
CA MET A 58 -13.81 -0.72 -5.71
C MET A 58 -13.17 -1.33 -4.46
N ALA A 59 -12.67 -0.51 -3.53
CA ALA A 59 -12.08 -0.98 -2.28
C ALA A 59 -13.11 -1.63 -1.34
N VAL A 60 -14.38 -1.19 -1.36
CA VAL A 60 -15.47 -1.87 -0.65
C VAL A 60 -15.77 -3.22 -1.29
N ALA A 61 -15.93 -3.27 -2.62
CA ALA A 61 -16.21 -4.51 -3.33
C ALA A 61 -15.09 -5.55 -3.14
N ALA A 62 -13.83 -5.16 -3.30
CA ALA A 62 -12.69 -6.04 -3.07
C ALA A 62 -12.61 -6.54 -1.63
N HIS A 63 -12.98 -5.69 -0.65
CA HIS A 63 -13.03 -6.09 0.75
C HIS A 63 -14.11 -7.13 1.02
N GLU A 64 -15.33 -6.92 0.52
CA GLU A 64 -16.41 -7.91 0.66
C GLU A 64 -16.08 -9.22 -0.06
N ALA A 65 -15.45 -9.16 -1.24
CA ALA A 65 -15.07 -10.34 -2.02
C ALA A 65 -13.92 -11.15 -1.38
N TYR A 66 -13.13 -10.54 -0.50
CA TYR A 66 -11.96 -11.18 0.12
C TYR A 66 -12.16 -11.42 1.61
N SER A 67 -13.33 -11.93 1.98
CA SER A 67 -13.74 -12.25 3.36
C SER A 67 -13.55 -11.11 4.36
N LYS A 68 -13.65 -9.86 3.92
CA LYS A 68 -13.38 -8.65 4.72
C LYS A 68 -11.94 -8.57 5.25
N GLU A 69 -10.97 -9.12 4.52
CA GLU A 69 -9.55 -9.05 4.90
C GLU A 69 -8.67 -8.24 3.93
N TRP A 70 -9.16 -7.93 2.73
CA TRP A 70 -8.41 -7.16 1.72
C TRP A 70 -7.78 -5.85 2.27
N LYS A 71 -8.61 -5.01 2.93
CA LYS A 71 -8.14 -3.75 3.51
C LYS A 71 -7.09 -3.96 4.61
N GLY A 72 -7.16 -5.07 5.34
CA GLY A 72 -6.17 -5.45 6.35
C GLY A 72 -4.81 -5.71 5.72
N LEU A 73 -4.77 -6.59 4.72
CA LEU A 73 -3.54 -6.96 3.98
C LEU A 73 -2.90 -5.74 3.30
N VAL A 74 -3.71 -4.89 2.66
CA VAL A 74 -3.23 -3.65 2.04
C VAL A 74 -2.60 -2.71 3.08
N ARG A 75 -3.21 -2.56 4.27
CA ARG A 75 -2.63 -1.77 5.36
C ARG A 75 -1.31 -2.35 5.85
N MET A 76 -1.20 -3.67 5.98
CA MET A 76 0.04 -4.35 6.36
C MET A 76 1.15 -4.12 5.32
N MET A 77 0.85 -4.25 4.02
CA MET A 77 1.79 -3.95 2.93
C MET A 77 2.24 -2.49 2.95
N LYS A 78 1.31 -1.55 3.17
CA LYS A 78 1.64 -0.11 3.31
C LYS A 78 2.49 0.18 4.55
N ALA A 79 2.25 -0.53 5.66
CA ALA A 79 3.06 -0.42 6.86
C ALA A 79 4.50 -0.90 6.61
N TRP A 80 4.67 -2.07 5.99
CA TRP A 80 5.96 -2.57 5.53
C TRP A 80 6.65 -1.56 4.59
N ASN A 81 5.93 -1.02 3.61
CA ASN A 81 6.47 -0.05 2.66
C ASN A 81 7.02 1.18 3.39
N ARG A 82 6.27 1.72 4.36
CA ARG A 82 6.72 2.87 5.18
C ARG A 82 7.97 2.55 5.99
N GLN A 83 8.01 1.39 6.65
CA GLN A 83 9.12 0.95 7.49
C GLN A 83 10.42 0.78 6.70
N ASN A 84 10.31 0.43 5.41
CA ASN A 84 11.45 0.15 4.54
C ASN A 84 11.83 1.33 3.63
N GLY A 85 11.45 2.56 3.98
CA GLY A 85 11.84 3.76 3.24
C GLY A 85 10.98 4.06 2.01
N LYS A 86 9.77 3.51 1.93
CA LYS A 86 8.80 3.66 0.83
C LYS A 86 9.35 3.20 -0.53
N PRO A 87 9.81 1.94 -0.68
CA PRO A 87 10.30 1.41 -1.96
C PRO A 87 9.26 1.56 -3.08
N VAL A 88 7.99 1.29 -2.79
CA VAL A 88 6.88 1.68 -3.67
C VAL A 88 6.50 3.12 -3.35
N THR A 89 7.00 4.05 -4.17
CA THR A 89 6.98 5.50 -3.87
C THR A 89 5.55 6.02 -3.64
N GLN A 90 4.61 5.62 -4.50
CA GLN A 90 3.20 5.95 -4.34
C GLN A 90 2.48 4.82 -3.60
N SER A 91 2.05 5.08 -2.37
CA SER A 91 1.25 4.10 -1.62
C SER A 91 -0.07 3.75 -2.31
N PHE A 92 -0.58 4.61 -3.20
CA PHE A 92 -1.75 4.31 -4.02
C PHE A 92 -1.48 3.19 -5.04
N LEU A 93 -0.26 3.06 -5.57
CA LEU A 93 0.09 1.96 -6.48
C LEU A 93 -0.11 0.59 -5.81
N ILE A 94 0.21 0.47 -4.51
CA ILE A 94 -0.03 -0.76 -3.74
C ILE A 94 -1.52 -1.14 -3.76
N GLU A 95 -2.44 -0.18 -3.60
CA GLU A 95 -3.89 -0.42 -3.65
C GLU A 95 -4.34 -0.83 -5.04
N VAL A 96 -3.85 -0.16 -6.08
CA VAL A 96 -4.18 -0.46 -7.48
C VAL A 96 -3.75 -1.88 -7.84
N MET A 97 -2.53 -2.27 -7.47
CA MET A 97 -2.04 -3.63 -7.68
C MET A 97 -2.86 -4.65 -6.89
N ALA A 98 -3.20 -4.34 -5.64
CA ALA A 98 -3.97 -5.22 -4.76
C ALA A 98 -5.35 -5.59 -5.32
N PHE A 99 -5.97 -4.76 -6.15
CA PHE A 99 -7.24 -5.12 -6.82
C PHE A 99 -7.10 -6.34 -7.75
N GLN A 100 -5.91 -6.60 -8.28
CA GLN A 100 -5.69 -7.71 -9.22
C GLN A 100 -4.88 -8.85 -8.63
N VAL A 101 -4.02 -8.59 -7.63
CA VAL A 101 -3.17 -9.66 -7.06
C VAL A 101 -3.79 -10.36 -5.85
N LEU A 102 -4.71 -9.71 -5.14
CA LEU A 102 -5.51 -10.35 -4.10
C LEU A 102 -6.85 -10.77 -4.74
N TYR A 103 -6.86 -11.97 -5.32
CA TYR A 103 -8.01 -12.54 -6.02
C TYR A 103 -8.37 -13.92 -5.46
N GLY A 104 -9.59 -14.37 -5.75
CA GLY A 104 -10.16 -15.55 -5.10
C GLY A 104 -10.58 -15.26 -3.66
N ASP A 105 -10.79 -16.30 -2.88
CA ASP A 105 -11.16 -16.16 -1.47
C ASP A 105 -9.92 -16.03 -0.58
N PHE A 106 -10.05 -15.31 0.53
CA PHE A 106 -9.06 -15.32 1.60
C PHE A 106 -8.91 -16.75 2.16
N GLN A 107 -7.69 -17.25 2.21
CA GLN A 107 -7.39 -18.65 2.57
C GLN A 107 -7.29 -18.89 4.08
N GLY A 108 -7.58 -17.89 4.92
CA GLY A 108 -7.62 -18.05 6.38
C GLY A 108 -6.31 -17.74 7.12
N ASP A 109 -5.23 -17.42 6.41
CA ASP A 109 -3.91 -17.25 7.03
C ASP A 109 -3.12 -16.05 6.47
N PHE A 110 -3.11 -14.95 7.24
CA PHE A 110 -2.39 -13.72 6.91
C PHE A 110 -0.91 -13.92 6.58
N ARG A 111 -0.25 -14.92 7.16
CA ARG A 111 1.18 -15.16 6.96
C ARG A 111 1.45 -15.57 5.52
N TYR A 112 0.69 -16.55 5.04
CA TYR A 112 0.79 -17.02 3.66
C TYR A 112 0.25 -15.98 2.68
N GLU A 113 -0.83 -15.27 3.03
CA GLU A 113 -1.37 -14.18 2.20
C GLU A 113 -0.35 -13.06 2.02
N MET A 114 0.29 -12.59 3.09
CA MET A 114 1.32 -11.55 3.00
C MET A 114 2.55 -12.03 2.23
N LYS A 115 3.00 -13.27 2.45
CA LYS A 115 4.11 -13.87 1.67
C LYS A 115 3.81 -13.86 0.18
N SER A 116 2.62 -14.33 -0.22
CA SER A 116 2.17 -14.35 -1.62
C SER A 116 1.98 -12.94 -2.16
N PHE A 117 1.44 -12.01 -1.37
CA PHE A 117 1.23 -10.63 -1.76
C PHE A 117 2.56 -9.91 -2.06
N PHE A 118 3.62 -10.14 -1.27
CA PHE A 118 4.97 -9.66 -1.59
C PHE A 118 5.49 -10.22 -2.92
N ALA A 119 5.34 -11.53 -3.15
CA ALA A 119 5.74 -12.16 -4.42
C ALA A 119 5.01 -11.54 -5.62
N SER A 120 3.68 -11.47 -5.55
CA SER A 120 2.86 -10.97 -6.66
C SER A 120 3.12 -9.50 -6.96
N LEU A 121 3.40 -8.67 -5.94
CA LEU A 121 3.83 -7.29 -6.18
C LEU A 121 5.21 -7.26 -6.86
N ALA A 122 6.17 -8.06 -6.39
CA ALA A 122 7.51 -8.09 -6.99
C ALA A 122 7.48 -8.52 -8.46
N ASP A 123 6.67 -9.52 -8.80
CA ASP A 123 6.55 -10.05 -10.15
C ASP A 123 5.93 -9.03 -11.11
N ARG A 124 5.00 -8.21 -10.61
CA ARG A 124 4.16 -7.33 -11.43
C ARG A 124 4.49 -5.84 -11.31
N ILE A 125 5.54 -5.46 -10.56
CA ILE A 125 5.89 -4.03 -10.32
C ILE A 125 6.33 -3.28 -11.58
N HIS A 126 6.80 -4.02 -12.60
CA HIS A 126 7.21 -3.46 -13.89
C HIS A 126 6.06 -3.34 -14.89
N GLU A 127 4.89 -3.90 -14.58
CA GLU A 127 3.70 -3.77 -15.43
C GLU A 127 3.17 -2.33 -15.44
N ARG A 128 2.33 -2.07 -16.45
CA ARG A 128 1.56 -0.85 -16.55
C ARG A 128 0.33 -0.95 -15.64
N TRP A 129 0.14 0.02 -14.76
CA TRP A 129 -0.98 0.07 -13.81
C TRP A 129 -1.80 1.34 -14.02
N PRO A 130 -2.83 1.31 -14.87
CA PRO A 130 -3.68 2.47 -15.13
C PRO A 130 -4.41 2.98 -13.88
N ASP A 131 -4.80 4.25 -13.89
CA ASP A 131 -5.77 4.77 -12.93
C ASP A 131 -7.08 3.97 -13.03
N PRO A 132 -7.55 3.31 -11.94
CA PRO A 132 -8.80 2.56 -11.98
C PRO A 132 -10.04 3.39 -12.32
N ALA A 133 -9.99 4.71 -12.05
CA ALA A 133 -11.09 5.61 -12.41
C ALA A 133 -11.00 6.11 -13.86
N GLY A 134 -9.88 5.85 -14.56
CA GLY A 134 -9.68 6.16 -15.97
C GLY A 134 -9.49 7.64 -16.30
N PHE A 135 -9.22 8.49 -15.30
CA PHE A 135 -9.07 9.93 -15.51
C PHE A 135 -7.61 10.40 -15.51
N GLY A 136 -6.77 9.78 -14.68
CA GLY A 136 -5.36 10.12 -14.55
C GLY A 136 -4.43 9.34 -15.49
N PRO A 137 -3.14 9.70 -15.51
CA PRO A 137 -2.10 8.87 -16.11
C PRO A 137 -2.00 7.53 -15.37
N ASP A 138 -1.15 6.62 -15.87
CA ASP A 138 -0.95 5.37 -15.16
C ASP A 138 -0.34 5.64 -13.79
N VAL A 139 -0.88 4.98 -12.76
CA VAL A 139 -0.35 5.07 -11.40
C VAL A 139 1.08 4.50 -11.34
N SER A 140 1.45 3.60 -12.26
CA SER A 140 2.83 3.09 -12.38
C SER A 140 3.85 4.13 -12.86
N ASP A 141 3.42 5.28 -13.40
CA ASP A 141 4.32 6.29 -13.99
C ASP A 141 5.05 7.12 -12.91
N GLY A 142 4.61 7.06 -11.66
CA GLY A 142 5.30 7.73 -10.55
C GLY A 142 6.60 7.06 -10.10
N MET A 143 7.05 5.99 -10.77
CA MET A 143 8.35 5.36 -10.55
C MET A 143 9.08 5.12 -11.87
N ASN A 144 10.35 5.53 -11.92
CA ASN A 144 11.25 5.17 -13.01
C ASN A 144 11.75 3.72 -12.88
N ASP A 145 12.40 3.21 -13.93
CA ASP A 145 12.87 1.82 -13.96
C ASP A 145 13.85 1.47 -12.84
N SER A 146 14.68 2.43 -12.42
CA SER A 146 15.61 2.21 -11.30
C SER A 146 14.85 2.04 -9.99
N GLN A 147 13.84 2.87 -9.73
CA GLN A 147 12.97 2.76 -8.56
C GLN A 147 12.18 1.46 -8.59
N LYS A 148 11.64 1.06 -9.75
CA LYS A 148 10.94 -0.22 -9.92
C LYS A 148 11.83 -1.43 -9.61
N ARG A 149 13.09 -1.43 -10.07
CA ARG A 149 14.08 -2.48 -9.73
C ARG A 149 14.36 -2.54 -8.24
N THR A 150 14.61 -1.41 -7.60
CA THR A 150 14.83 -1.36 -6.14
C THR A 150 13.60 -1.84 -5.37
N ALA A 151 12.39 -1.45 -5.81
CA ALA A 151 11.14 -1.93 -5.22
C ALA A 151 11.00 -3.45 -5.34
N GLN A 152 11.28 -4.00 -6.53
CA GLN A 152 11.26 -5.44 -6.78
C GLN A 152 12.21 -6.20 -5.85
N GLU A 153 13.46 -5.76 -5.74
CA GLU A 153 14.47 -6.40 -4.87
C GLU A 153 14.03 -6.42 -3.40
N LEU A 154 13.47 -5.31 -2.90
CA LEU A 154 13.00 -5.21 -1.53
C LEU A 154 11.73 -6.04 -1.28
N LEU A 155 10.80 -6.12 -2.24
CA LEU A 155 9.62 -6.99 -2.18
C LEU A 155 10.02 -8.48 -2.15
N LEU A 156 10.98 -8.90 -2.98
CA LEU A 156 11.51 -10.27 -2.96
C LEU A 156 12.23 -10.59 -1.64
N SER A 157 13.01 -9.65 -1.12
CA SER A 157 13.63 -9.78 0.20
C SER A 157 12.58 -9.94 1.31
N ALA A 158 11.49 -9.17 1.26
CA ALA A 158 10.37 -9.26 2.19
C ALA A 158 9.64 -10.62 2.09
N GLN A 159 9.41 -11.12 0.88
CA GLN A 159 8.84 -12.44 0.65
C GLN A 159 9.71 -13.56 1.25
N ASN A 160 11.03 -13.50 1.07
CA ASN A 160 11.96 -14.46 1.67
C ASN A 160 11.95 -14.40 3.20
N ARG A 161 11.89 -13.20 3.79
CA ARG A 161 11.77 -13.02 5.24
C ARG A 161 10.45 -13.57 5.79
N ALA A 162 9.34 -13.34 5.10
CA ALA A 162 8.05 -13.92 5.45
C ALA A 162 8.09 -15.46 5.39
N ALA A 163 8.73 -16.04 4.37
CA ALA A 163 8.91 -17.49 4.27
C ALA A 163 9.75 -18.06 5.42
N ALA A 164 10.84 -17.37 5.80
CA ALA A 164 11.67 -17.75 6.95
C ALA A 164 10.89 -17.69 8.27
N ALA A 165 10.07 -16.65 8.47
CA ALA A 165 9.22 -16.52 9.66
C ALA A 165 8.22 -17.68 9.76
N ILE A 166 7.51 -18.01 8.67
CA ILE A 166 6.62 -19.17 8.60
C ILE A 166 7.36 -20.46 8.95
N GLN A 167 8.59 -20.64 8.45
CA GLN A 167 9.37 -21.84 8.73
C GLN A 167 9.82 -21.96 10.19
N LEU A 168 10.05 -20.84 10.88
CA LEU A 168 10.31 -20.86 12.33
C LEU A 168 9.07 -21.33 13.10
N GLU A 169 7.87 -20.91 12.69
CA GLU A 169 6.62 -21.34 13.33
C GLU A 169 6.35 -22.82 13.13
N THR A 170 6.61 -23.37 11.94
CA THR A 170 6.45 -24.82 11.66
C THR A 170 7.46 -25.67 12.44
N GLN A 171 8.59 -25.10 12.84
CA GLN A 171 9.57 -25.72 13.74
C GLN A 171 9.24 -25.56 15.23
N GLY A 172 8.14 -24.88 15.57
CA GLY A 172 7.75 -24.61 16.96
C GLY A 172 8.53 -23.46 17.63
N LYS A 173 9.34 -22.71 16.87
CA LYS A 173 10.18 -21.61 17.38
C LYS A 173 9.41 -20.28 17.43
N GLN A 174 8.33 -20.25 18.21
CA GLN A 174 7.36 -19.13 18.21
C GLN A 174 7.99 -17.76 18.52
N GLY A 175 8.89 -17.68 19.50
CA GLY A 175 9.57 -16.42 19.84
C GLY A 175 10.45 -15.88 18.71
N GLU A 176 11.18 -16.77 18.02
CA GLU A 176 12.00 -16.39 16.86
C GLU A 176 11.13 -15.94 15.68
N ALA A 177 10.00 -16.62 15.46
CA ALA A 177 9.04 -16.24 14.43
C ALA A 177 8.42 -14.86 14.67
N LEU A 178 7.95 -14.59 15.89
CA LEU A 178 7.41 -13.27 16.27
C LEU A 178 8.45 -12.17 16.04
N ARG A 179 9.71 -12.44 16.40
CA ARG A 179 10.81 -11.50 16.16
C ARG A 179 11.04 -11.27 14.67
N ALA A 180 10.99 -12.32 13.84
CA ALA A 180 11.14 -12.20 12.39
C ALA A 180 10.01 -11.37 11.76
N TRP A 181 8.76 -11.54 12.20
CA TRP A 181 7.65 -10.71 11.74
C TRP A 181 7.75 -9.26 12.21
N TYR A 182 8.21 -9.02 13.44
CA TYR A 182 8.49 -7.68 13.94
C TYR A 182 9.57 -6.98 13.12
N ASP A 183 10.66 -7.68 12.79
CA ASP A 183 11.72 -7.11 11.97
C ASP A 183 11.27 -6.81 10.52
N LEU A 184 10.23 -7.50 10.05
CA LEU A 184 9.63 -7.25 8.74
C LEU A 184 8.68 -6.04 8.75
N PHE A 185 7.75 -5.97 9.71
CA PHE A 185 6.68 -4.97 9.73
C PHE A 185 6.95 -3.75 10.64
N GLY A 186 7.92 -3.86 11.55
CA GLY A 186 8.26 -2.83 12.52
C GLY A 186 7.40 -2.84 13.78
N SER A 187 7.46 -1.74 14.52
CA SER A 187 6.92 -1.59 15.90
C SER A 187 5.41 -1.72 16.04
N LEU A 188 4.66 -1.68 14.93
CA LEU A 188 3.22 -1.93 14.94
C LEU A 188 2.87 -3.42 15.00
N PHE A 189 3.82 -4.31 14.76
CA PHE A 189 3.63 -5.75 14.90
C PHE A 189 3.81 -6.17 16.37
N PRO A 190 2.86 -6.89 16.99
CA PRO A 190 2.96 -7.30 18.39
C PRO A 190 3.98 -8.43 18.60
N LEU A 191 4.67 -8.41 19.74
CA LEU A 191 5.62 -9.47 20.15
C LEU A 191 5.07 -10.38 21.26
N SER A 192 3.86 -10.14 21.74
CA SER A 192 3.21 -10.84 22.85
C SER A 192 1.70 -10.71 22.80
#